data_AF-S8BZA1-F1
#
_entry.id   AF-S8BZA1-F1
#
_cell.length_a   1.000
_cell.length_b   1.000
_cell.length_c   1.000
_cell.angle_alpha   90.00
_cell.angle_beta   90.00
_cell.angle_gamma   90.00
#
_symmetry.space_group_name_H-M   'P 1'
#
loop_
_entity.id
_entity.type
_entity.pdbx_description
1 polymer ?
#
loop_
_entity_poly.entity_id
_entity_poly.type
_entity_poly.pdbx_seq_one_letter_code
_entity_poly.pdbx_strand_id
1 'polypeptide(L)'
;MDQNQEFAVAQMRRSIHQLGGDTQGFGEPTLMRFLIARSMDPAKAAKMFVQWQTWRKSFVPNGRILESEIQDELNFEKIGLQGSSRNGYPIVIVRGGKHYPSKDQLQFKKFVVYLLDTAIESGFRGKETGKEKIVAILDLQEVCLKNIDARGLITGFQFLQ
;
A
#
# COMPACT_ATOMS: atom_id res chain seq x y z
N MET A 1 22.35 -6.31 8.15
CA MET A 1 21.37 -5.60 9.00
C MET A 1 22.08 -5.24 10.29
N ASP A 2 21.65 -4.23 11.05
CA ASP A 2 22.26 -4.01 12.37
C ASP A 2 21.62 -4.96 13.41
N GLN A 3 22.32 -5.26 14.51
CA GLN A 3 21.85 -6.18 15.55
C GLN A 3 20.54 -5.71 16.23
N ASN A 4 20.29 -4.39 16.28
CA ASN A 4 19.07 -3.84 16.88
C ASN A 4 17.85 -4.14 16.01
N GLN A 5 18.00 -4.12 14.69
CA GLN A 5 16.95 -4.46 13.74
C GLN A 5 16.56 -5.94 13.82
N GLU A 6 17.55 -6.85 13.91
CA GLU A 6 17.29 -8.29 14.11
C GLU A 6 16.55 -8.54 15.42
N PHE A 7 16.97 -7.87 16.50
CA PHE A 7 16.32 -7.95 17.79
C PHE A 7 14.88 -7.42 17.76
N ALA A 8 14.64 -6.28 17.08
CA ALA A 8 13.31 -5.70 16.93
C ALA A 8 12.37 -6.63 16.14
N VAL A 9 12.86 -7.27 15.07
CA VAL A 9 12.09 -8.27 14.31
C VAL A 9 11.74 -9.47 15.19
N ALA A 10 12.69 -9.99 15.96
CA ALA A 10 12.44 -11.11 16.86
C ALA A 10 11.43 -10.76 17.98
N GLN A 11 11.49 -9.53 18.52
CA GLN A 11 10.47 -9.05 19.46
C GLN A 11 9.10 -8.93 18.81
N MET A 12 9.03 -8.34 17.61
CA MET A 12 7.78 -8.17 16.88
C MET A 12 7.13 -9.53 16.60
N ARG A 13 7.89 -10.54 16.15
CA ARG A 13 7.38 -11.90 15.93
C ARG A 13 6.75 -12.50 17.19
N ARG A 14 7.40 -12.33 18.35
CA ARG A 14 6.83 -12.77 19.64
C ARG A 14 5.53 -12.05 19.98
N SER A 15 5.49 -10.73 19.80
CA SER A 15 4.27 -9.94 20.03
C SER A 15 3.14 -10.31 19.06
N ILE A 16 3.44 -10.60 17.79
CA ILE A 16 2.44 -11.08 16.82
C ILE A 16 1.83 -12.40 17.30
N HIS A 17 2.67 -13.34 17.75
CA HIS A 17 2.19 -14.64 18.26
C HIS A 17 1.31 -14.47 19.50
N GLN A 18 1.69 -13.60 20.44
CA GLN A 18 0.87 -13.28 21.63
C GLN A 18 -0.49 -12.65 21.28
N LEU A 19 -0.58 -11.94 20.17
CA LEU A 19 -1.82 -11.37 19.64
C LEU A 19 -2.65 -12.37 18.82
N GLY A 20 -2.22 -13.64 18.72
CA GLY A 20 -2.89 -14.68 17.94
C GLY A 20 -2.66 -14.59 16.42
N GLY A 21 -1.70 -13.76 15.98
CA GLY A 21 -1.28 -13.69 14.58
C GLY A 21 -0.19 -14.70 14.23
N ASP A 22 0.09 -14.83 12.94
CA ASP A 22 1.17 -15.65 12.41
C ASP A 22 2.08 -14.80 11.52
N THR A 23 3.31 -15.24 11.32
CA THR A 23 4.24 -14.59 10.37
C THR A 23 4.62 -15.52 9.21
N GLN A 24 3.84 -16.59 9.01
CA GLN A 24 4.10 -17.53 7.94
C GLN A 24 3.84 -16.86 6.59
N GLY A 25 4.72 -17.09 5.63
CA GLY A 25 4.64 -16.44 4.31
C GLY A 25 5.12 -14.99 4.28
N PHE A 26 5.54 -14.40 5.41
CA PHE A 26 6.06 -13.04 5.45
C PHE A 26 7.54 -13.01 5.85
N GLY A 27 8.37 -12.50 4.93
CA GLY A 27 9.79 -12.31 5.14
C GLY A 27 10.08 -11.18 6.13
N GLU A 28 11.32 -11.13 6.61
CA GLU A 28 11.81 -10.03 7.45
C GLU A 28 11.64 -8.65 6.80
N PRO A 29 11.85 -8.46 5.47
CA PRO A 29 11.58 -7.18 4.83
C PRO A 29 10.16 -6.68 5.08
N THR A 30 9.15 -7.55 4.97
CA THR A 30 7.76 -7.16 5.23
C THR A 30 7.58 -6.70 6.67
N LEU A 31 8.10 -7.44 7.66
CA LEU A 31 8.02 -7.06 9.07
C LEU A 31 8.72 -5.73 9.36
N MET A 32 9.85 -5.48 8.69
CA MET A 32 10.59 -4.24 8.82
C MET A 32 9.76 -3.01 8.38
N ARG A 33 8.88 -3.15 7.37
CA ARG A 33 7.96 -2.06 6.97
C ARG A 33 7.07 -1.61 8.13
N PHE A 34 6.51 -2.56 8.87
CA PHE A 34 5.64 -2.28 10.02
C PHE A 34 6.42 -1.69 11.20
N LEU A 35 7.64 -2.18 11.44
CA LEU A 35 8.54 -1.61 12.44
C LEU A 35 8.86 -0.15 12.10
N ILE A 36 9.30 0.15 10.87
CA ILE A 36 9.59 1.52 10.42
C ILE A 36 8.34 2.40 10.55
N ALA A 37 7.17 1.92 10.11
CA ALA A 37 5.90 2.66 10.20
C ALA A 37 5.43 2.93 11.64
N ARG A 38 6.00 2.24 12.62
CA ARG A 38 5.70 2.41 14.06
C ARG A 38 6.95 2.76 14.86
N SER A 39 7.89 3.49 14.25
CA SER A 39 9.08 4.04 14.92
C SER A 39 9.93 2.98 15.63
N MET A 40 10.05 1.80 15.02
CA MET A 40 10.75 0.63 15.54
C MET A 40 10.18 0.07 16.86
N ASP A 41 8.94 0.41 17.23
CA ASP A 41 8.23 -0.14 18.39
C ASP A 41 7.62 -1.52 18.03
N PRO A 42 8.14 -2.64 18.57
CA PRO A 42 7.71 -3.97 18.15
C PRO A 42 6.26 -4.30 18.54
N ALA A 43 5.77 -3.76 19.65
CA ALA A 43 4.41 -4.00 20.12
C ALA A 43 3.38 -3.26 19.24
N LYS A 44 3.65 -2.00 18.92
CA LYS A 44 2.81 -1.22 18.00
C LYS A 44 2.85 -1.77 16.58
N ALA A 45 4.03 -2.17 16.11
CA ALA A 45 4.21 -2.79 14.81
C ALA A 45 3.44 -4.12 14.72
N ALA A 46 3.53 -4.98 15.74
CA ALA A 46 2.79 -6.24 15.82
C ALA A 46 1.27 -6.02 15.79
N LYS A 47 0.75 -5.05 16.55
CA LYS A 47 -0.68 -4.72 16.54
C LYS A 47 -1.14 -4.28 15.15
N MET A 48 -0.38 -3.39 14.49
CA MET A 48 -0.69 -2.94 13.13
C MET A 48 -0.63 -4.10 12.14
N PHE A 49 0.35 -4.99 12.26
CA PHE A 49 0.51 -6.15 11.38
C PHE A 49 -0.67 -7.13 11.49
N VAL A 50 -1.10 -7.47 12.71
CA VAL A 50 -2.26 -8.38 12.91
C VAL A 50 -3.56 -7.76 12.39
N GLN A 51 -3.75 -6.46 12.59
CA GLN A 51 -4.89 -5.73 12.02
C GLN A 51 -4.86 -5.75 10.48
N TRP A 52 -3.69 -5.47 9.90
CA TRP A 52 -3.48 -5.54 8.47
C TRP A 52 -3.71 -6.94 7.90
N GLN A 53 -3.21 -8.00 8.56
CA GLN A 53 -3.44 -9.38 8.13
C GLN A 53 -4.93 -9.74 8.15
N THR A 54 -5.65 -9.36 9.21
CA THR A 54 -7.10 -9.58 9.32
C THR A 54 -7.85 -8.87 8.19
N TRP A 55 -7.47 -7.62 7.91
CA TRP A 55 -8.04 -6.85 6.82
C TRP A 55 -7.70 -7.43 5.43
N ARG A 56 -6.46 -7.90 5.21
CA ARG A 56 -6.08 -8.56 3.94
C ARG A 56 -6.88 -9.84 3.72
N LYS A 57 -7.06 -10.66 4.76
CA LYS A 57 -7.85 -11.90 4.68
C LYS A 57 -9.30 -11.65 4.28
N SER A 58 -9.91 -10.55 4.73
CA SER A 58 -11.29 -10.21 4.40
C SER A 58 -11.45 -9.44 3.09
N PHE A 59 -10.53 -8.53 2.76
CA PHE A 59 -10.66 -7.62 1.62
C PHE A 59 -9.94 -8.09 0.36
N VAL A 60 -8.85 -8.85 0.50
CA VAL A 60 -8.03 -9.40 -0.60
C VAL A 60 -7.83 -10.91 -0.40
N PRO A 61 -8.91 -11.71 -0.38
CA PRO A 61 -8.86 -13.12 0.03
C PRO A 61 -7.98 -13.97 -0.89
N ASN A 62 -7.85 -13.59 -2.17
CA ASN A 62 -7.02 -14.28 -3.16
C ASN A 62 -5.55 -13.81 -3.15
N GLY A 63 -5.14 -12.99 -2.18
CA GLY A 63 -3.79 -12.42 -2.06
C GLY A 63 -3.51 -11.23 -2.99
N ARG A 64 -4.23 -11.11 -4.11
CA ARG A 64 -4.17 -9.99 -5.05
C ARG A 64 -5.56 -9.60 -5.56
N ILE A 65 -5.70 -8.34 -5.99
CA ILE A 65 -6.86 -7.85 -6.76
C ILE A 65 -6.56 -8.06 -8.24
N LEU A 66 -7.52 -8.63 -8.99
CA LEU A 66 -7.39 -8.82 -10.43
C LEU A 66 -7.88 -7.59 -11.20
N GLU A 67 -7.27 -7.31 -12.37
CA GLU A 67 -7.67 -6.18 -13.23
C GLU A 67 -9.15 -6.25 -13.64
N SER A 68 -9.68 -7.46 -13.85
CA SER A 68 -11.10 -7.68 -14.14
C SER A 68 -12.04 -7.22 -13.03
N GLU A 69 -11.56 -7.09 -11.79
CA GLU A 69 -12.35 -6.59 -10.66
C GLU A 69 -12.37 -5.07 -10.57
N ILE A 70 -11.58 -4.37 -11.39
CA ILE A 70 -11.32 -2.91 -11.33
C ILE A 70 -11.29 -2.26 -12.71
N GLN A 71 -11.89 -2.91 -13.71
CA GLN A 71 -11.79 -2.50 -15.12
C GLN A 71 -12.28 -1.06 -15.36
N ASP A 72 -13.35 -0.63 -14.70
CA ASP A 72 -13.88 0.73 -14.88
C ASP A 72 -12.87 1.77 -14.40
N GLU A 73 -12.18 1.48 -13.30
CA GLU A 73 -11.16 2.38 -12.73
C GLU A 73 -9.90 2.42 -13.59
N LEU A 74 -9.51 1.28 -14.18
CA LEU A 74 -8.37 1.17 -15.11
C LEU A 74 -8.62 1.93 -16.41
N ASN A 75 -9.84 1.87 -16.95
CA ASN A 75 -10.22 2.53 -18.20
C ASN A 75 -10.06 4.06 -18.15
N PHE A 76 -10.08 4.66 -16.96
CA PHE A 76 -9.82 6.10 -16.82
C PHE A 76 -8.35 6.47 -17.01
N GLU A 77 -7.41 5.52 -16.94
CA GLU A 77 -5.96 5.76 -17.10
C GLU A 77 -5.43 6.92 -16.23
N LYS A 78 -6.07 7.11 -15.07
CA LYS A 78 -5.77 8.22 -14.16
C LYS A 78 -4.50 8.01 -13.36
N ILE A 79 -3.92 6.81 -13.39
CA ILE A 79 -2.66 6.49 -12.72
C ILE A 79 -1.68 5.85 -13.71
N GLY A 80 -0.40 6.17 -13.59
CA GLY A 80 0.67 5.50 -14.34
C GLY A 80 1.97 5.39 -13.54
N LEU A 81 2.65 4.26 -13.66
CA LEU A 81 4.00 4.05 -13.12
C LEU A 81 5.03 4.52 -14.14
N GLN A 82 5.93 5.43 -13.73
CA GLN A 82 6.87 6.11 -14.63
C GLN A 82 8.31 5.99 -14.14
N GLY A 83 8.85 4.78 -14.24
CA GLY A 83 10.24 4.49 -13.86
C GLY A 83 10.51 4.80 -12.39
N SER A 84 11.71 5.31 -12.10
CA SER A 84 12.15 5.58 -10.74
C SER A 84 12.78 6.95 -10.57
N SER A 85 12.64 7.52 -9.38
CA SER A 85 13.27 8.79 -8.98
C SER A 85 14.79 8.67 -8.91
N ARG A 86 15.50 9.80 -8.67
CA ARG A 86 16.96 9.80 -8.47
C ARG A 86 17.42 8.87 -7.33
N ASN A 87 16.59 8.71 -6.31
CA ASN A 87 16.84 7.80 -5.19
C ASN A 87 16.35 6.36 -5.49
N GLY A 88 15.85 6.13 -6.71
CA GLY A 88 15.27 4.92 -7.26
C GLY A 88 14.03 4.42 -6.52
N TYR A 89 13.17 5.35 -6.09
CA TYR A 89 11.80 5.05 -5.66
C TYR A 89 10.87 5.07 -6.87
N PRO A 90 9.92 4.13 -7.00
CA PRO A 90 8.90 4.18 -8.04
C PRO A 90 8.19 5.52 -8.09
N ILE A 91 7.96 6.03 -9.29
CA ILE A 91 7.18 7.24 -9.52
C ILE A 91 5.78 6.84 -9.96
N VAL A 92 4.78 7.25 -9.21
CA VAL A 92 3.36 7.14 -9.55
C VAL A 92 2.89 8.52 -10.02
N ILE A 93 2.41 8.63 -11.24
CA ILE A 93 1.73 9.83 -11.74
C ILE A 93 0.23 9.65 -11.54
N VAL A 94 -0.39 10.61 -10.84
CA VAL A 94 -1.83 10.69 -10.62
C VAL A 94 -2.38 11.86 -11.43
N ARG A 95 -3.22 11.59 -12.42
CA ARG A 95 -3.82 12.60 -13.30
C ARG A 95 -5.20 12.98 -12.79
N GLY A 96 -5.29 14.07 -12.03
CA GLY A 96 -6.53 14.52 -11.40
C GLY A 96 -7.65 14.81 -12.40
N GLY A 97 -7.33 15.38 -13.57
CA GLY A 97 -8.31 15.68 -14.63
C GLY A 97 -8.99 14.42 -15.22
N LYS A 98 -8.36 13.24 -15.05
CA LYS A 98 -8.93 11.94 -15.45
C LYS A 98 -9.70 11.24 -14.32
N HIS A 99 -9.77 11.80 -13.11
CA HIS A 99 -10.55 11.22 -12.01
C HIS A 99 -12.03 11.52 -12.16
N TYR A 100 -12.87 10.50 -12.06
CA TYR A 100 -14.31 10.64 -11.98
C TYR A 100 -14.80 9.94 -10.73
N PRO A 101 -15.76 10.53 -9.98
CA PRO A 101 -16.36 9.86 -8.83
C PRO A 101 -16.87 8.47 -9.21
N SER A 102 -16.40 7.45 -8.48
CA SER A 102 -16.74 6.08 -8.82
C SER A 102 -18.20 5.77 -8.52
N LYS A 103 -18.87 5.10 -9.47
CA LYS A 103 -20.23 4.57 -9.27
C LYS A 103 -20.23 3.33 -8.38
N ASP A 104 -19.11 2.60 -8.35
CA ASP A 104 -18.89 1.44 -7.50
C ASP A 104 -17.74 1.72 -6.53
N GLN A 105 -18.10 2.10 -5.31
CA GLN A 105 -17.14 2.42 -4.26
C GLN A 105 -16.30 1.21 -3.82
N LEU A 106 -16.81 -0.01 -3.98
CA LEU A 106 -16.01 -1.21 -3.69
C LEU A 106 -14.94 -1.40 -4.75
N GLN A 107 -15.31 -1.23 -6.03
CA GLN A 107 -14.36 -1.26 -7.14
C GLN A 107 -13.25 -0.21 -6.95
N PHE A 108 -13.61 1.01 -6.58
CA PHE A 108 -12.63 2.07 -6.30
C PHE A 108 -11.67 1.70 -5.15
N LYS A 109 -12.19 1.14 -4.05
CA LYS A 109 -11.33 0.67 -2.94
C LYS A 109 -10.38 -0.43 -3.40
N LYS A 110 -10.87 -1.41 -4.17
CA LYS A 110 -10.04 -2.47 -4.76
C LYS A 110 -8.97 -1.87 -5.69
N PHE A 111 -9.31 -0.86 -6.48
CA PHE A 111 -8.36 -0.15 -7.35
C PHE A 111 -7.26 0.55 -6.56
N VAL A 112 -7.58 1.22 -5.45
CA VAL A 112 -6.56 1.85 -4.59
C VAL A 112 -5.61 0.79 -4.02
N VAL A 113 -6.13 -0.36 -3.58
CA VAL A 113 -5.31 -1.47 -3.07
C VAL A 113 -4.43 -2.07 -4.17
N TYR A 114 -5.00 -2.31 -5.36
CA TYR A 114 -4.25 -2.77 -6.53
C TYR A 114 -3.09 -1.82 -6.83
N LEU A 115 -3.37 -0.51 -6.92
CA LEU A 115 -2.36 0.50 -7.18
C LEU A 115 -1.21 0.48 -6.15
N LEU A 116 -1.54 0.42 -4.86
CA LEU A 116 -0.53 0.42 -3.80
C LEU A 116 0.30 -0.86 -3.84
N ASP A 117 -0.32 -2.03 -4.04
CA ASP A 117 0.38 -3.31 -4.16
C ASP A 117 1.33 -3.28 -5.38
N THR A 118 0.86 -2.85 -6.55
CA THR A 118 1.70 -2.72 -7.76
C THR A 118 2.82 -1.71 -7.58
N ALA A 119 2.56 -0.57 -6.93
CA ALA A 119 3.58 0.44 -6.69
C ALA A 119 4.66 -0.06 -5.72
N ILE A 120 4.30 -0.81 -4.67
CA ILE A 120 5.27 -1.46 -3.77
C ILE A 120 6.12 -2.47 -4.54
N GLU A 121 5.49 -3.34 -5.33
CA GLU A 121 6.17 -4.37 -6.13
C GLU A 121 7.15 -3.75 -7.14
N SER A 122 6.75 -2.66 -7.80
CA SER A 122 7.64 -1.92 -8.72
C SER A 122 8.87 -1.32 -8.03
N GLY A 123 8.85 -1.19 -6.71
CA GLY A 123 9.98 -0.74 -5.89
C GLY A 123 11.00 -1.82 -5.58
N PHE A 124 10.69 -3.09 -5.86
CA PHE A 124 11.60 -4.20 -5.59
C PHE A 124 12.77 -4.18 -6.59
N ARG A 125 13.97 -3.88 -6.11
CA ARG A 125 15.19 -3.91 -6.93
C ARG A 125 15.77 -5.32 -6.99
N GLY A 126 15.02 -6.24 -7.60
CA GLY A 126 15.33 -7.68 -7.65
C GLY A 126 14.93 -8.46 -6.40
N LYS A 127 14.77 -7.80 -5.24
CA LYS A 127 14.17 -8.37 -4.02
C LYS A 127 13.60 -7.29 -3.12
N GLU A 128 12.79 -7.70 -2.15
CA GLU A 128 12.32 -6.83 -1.08
C GLU A 128 13.48 -6.33 -0.18
N THR A 129 13.39 -5.07 0.20
CA THR A 129 14.32 -4.36 1.08
C THR A 129 13.72 -4.01 2.44
N GLY A 130 12.39 -3.94 2.53
CA GLY A 130 11.65 -3.67 3.77
C GLY A 130 11.57 -2.20 4.18
N LYS A 131 12.02 -1.31 3.30
CA LYS A 131 12.00 0.15 3.45
C LYS A 131 11.59 0.84 2.15
N GLU A 132 10.79 0.16 1.34
CA GLU A 132 10.27 0.68 0.09
C GLU A 132 9.53 2.00 0.32
N LYS A 133 9.73 2.93 -0.60
CA LYS A 133 9.02 4.22 -0.64
C LYS A 133 8.54 4.44 -2.05
N ILE A 134 7.43 5.13 -2.18
CA ILE A 134 6.83 5.52 -3.46
C ILE A 134 6.84 7.06 -3.51
N VAL A 135 7.06 7.62 -4.70
CA VAL A 135 6.88 9.05 -4.94
C VAL A 135 5.65 9.23 -5.81
N ALA A 136 4.64 9.93 -5.30
CA ALA A 136 3.46 10.29 -6.08
C ALA A 136 3.58 11.73 -6.61
N ILE A 137 3.32 11.92 -7.90
CA ILE A 137 3.19 13.23 -8.54
C ILE A 137 1.72 13.40 -8.89
N LEU A 138 1.07 14.38 -8.28
CA LEU A 138 -0.31 14.73 -8.58
C LEU A 138 -0.32 15.82 -9.66
N ASP A 139 -0.70 15.43 -10.87
CA ASP A 139 -0.97 16.33 -11.97
C ASP A 139 -2.40 16.88 -11.84
N LEU A 140 -2.49 18.19 -11.61
CA LEU A 140 -3.74 18.92 -11.44
C LEU A 140 -4.23 19.58 -12.74
N GLN A 141 -3.54 19.36 -13.86
CA GLN A 141 -3.99 19.83 -15.15
C GLN A 141 -5.41 19.28 -15.45
N GLU A 142 -6.26 20.15 -16.02
CA GLU A 142 -7.64 19.83 -16.42
C GLU A 142 -8.60 19.40 -15.30
N VAL A 143 -8.23 19.56 -14.02
CA VAL A 143 -9.17 19.35 -12.91
C VAL A 143 -10.27 20.40 -12.96
N CYS A 144 -11.52 19.94 -12.94
CA CYS A 144 -12.70 20.79 -12.82
C CYS A 144 -13.76 20.15 -11.89
N LEU A 145 -14.92 20.78 -11.75
CA LEU A 145 -15.96 20.36 -10.80
C LEU A 145 -16.40 18.89 -10.96
N LYS A 146 -16.37 18.36 -12.19
CA LYS A 146 -16.73 16.95 -12.46
C LYS A 146 -15.79 15.94 -11.80
N ASN A 147 -14.57 16.36 -11.45
CA ASN A 147 -13.54 15.53 -10.83
C ASN A 147 -13.59 15.57 -9.30
N ILE A 148 -14.40 16.44 -8.69
CA ILE A 148 -14.46 16.56 -7.23
C ILE A 148 -15.17 15.34 -6.64
N ASP A 149 -14.47 14.60 -5.79
CA ASP A 149 -14.94 13.38 -5.17
C ASP A 149 -14.49 13.28 -3.70
N ALA A 150 -15.31 13.80 -2.79
CA ALA A 150 -15.00 13.76 -1.35
C ALA A 150 -14.86 12.31 -0.83
N ARG A 151 -15.63 11.36 -1.35
CA ARG A 151 -15.58 9.96 -0.90
C ARG A 151 -14.31 9.27 -1.39
N GLY A 152 -13.92 9.55 -2.64
CA GLY A 152 -12.66 9.09 -3.21
C GLY A 152 -11.46 9.60 -2.42
N LEU A 153 -11.45 10.89 -2.07
CA LEU A 153 -10.41 11.49 -1.24
C LEU A 153 -10.34 10.85 0.16
N ILE A 154 -11.48 10.71 0.86
CA ILE A 154 -11.53 10.06 2.18
C ILE A 154 -10.99 8.63 2.09
N THR A 155 -11.40 7.87 1.07
CA THR A 155 -10.93 6.50 0.86
C THR A 155 -9.42 6.47 0.66
N GLY A 156 -8.87 7.33 -0.20
CA GLY A 156 -7.43 7.44 -0.39
C GLY A 156 -6.67 7.74 0.90
N PHE A 157 -7.16 8.69 1.71
CA PHE A 157 -6.55 8.99 3.01
C PHE A 157 -6.62 7.82 3.99
N GLN A 158 -7.74 7.10 4.06
CA GLN A 158 -7.89 5.93 4.93
C GLN A 158 -6.89 4.80 4.59
N PHE A 159 -6.49 4.67 3.33
CA PHE A 159 -5.48 3.68 2.94
C PHE A 159 -4.03 4.13 3.18
N LEU A 160 -3.79 5.44 3.29
CA LEU A 160 -2.45 6.01 3.47
C LEU A 160 -2.07 6.25 4.95
N GLN A 161 -3.03 6.18 5.89
CA GLN A 161 -2.85 6.44 7.33
C GLN A 161 -2.87 5.15 8.16
#